data_AF-A0A6N3YZB7-F1
#
_entry.id   AF-A0A6N3YZB7-F1
#
_cell.length_a   1.000
_cell.length_b   1.000
_cell.length_c   1.000
_cell.angle_alpha   90.00
_cell.angle_beta   90.00
_cell.angle_gamma   90.00
#
_symmetry.space_group_name_H-M   'P 1'
#
loop_
_entity.id
_entity.type
_entity.pdbx_description
1 polymer ?
#
loop_
_entity_poly.entity_id
_entity_poly.type
_entity_poly.pdbx_seq_one_letter_code
_entity_poly.pdbx_strand_id
1 'polypeptide(L)'
;MKINKISKSHKWNRYPAFYNLNVMYNEVHPTCDVSLVNKELGEDYFVDSYYGRVYDASYYSNVAIYGKSGNMNYYINSVDLDIVDELRVPFRKVPVFSVSNVEQVHSVIEKVKLENEGYEILLRGQNKPYFIDREPEEQELFYGECGIKEPSFMPSHLRHNFDEVFLESMWHSQVSMLFNDVGYQYQSELSQQDLQLYLKDTNYIRHTHLVTPFSLGIAQHYGMPSVGLDLTDNLDVANWFASNHMDIGDDGLTTTIKVDASSHVTSMIYIFRCPKNTVFDYKVVKPKVFPNSRPDAQNAWFGHVGWGEATNQLGGYLVCAFKLTESYLDNLPDGLEEVLFPKMEDDPILQFFMRKRNNPHYEGYAKKALKNIYHL
;
A
#
# COMPACT_ATOMS: atom_id res chain seq x y z
N MET A 1 -3.43 -13.35 17.81
CA MET A 1 -2.97 -12.27 18.71
C MET A 1 -1.66 -11.67 18.21
N LYS A 2 -1.72 -10.44 17.69
CA LYS A 2 -0.58 -9.65 17.17
C LYS A 2 -0.11 -8.58 18.16
N ILE A 3 -0.57 -8.64 19.41
CA ILE A 3 0.02 -7.86 20.50
C ILE A 3 1.31 -8.52 21.00
N ASN A 4 2.42 -7.80 20.87
CA ASN A 4 3.72 -8.23 21.38
C ASN A 4 3.93 -7.63 22.78
N LYS A 5 3.94 -8.47 23.83
CA LYS A 5 4.35 -8.06 25.18
C LYS A 5 5.88 -7.98 25.23
N ILE A 6 6.41 -6.84 25.67
CA ILE A 6 7.84 -6.57 25.72
C ILE A 6 8.25 -5.98 27.06
N SER A 7 9.44 -6.35 27.54
CA SER A 7 10.00 -5.75 28.75
C SER A 7 10.49 -4.32 28.50
N LYS A 8 10.66 -3.50 29.55
CA LYS A 8 11.29 -2.17 29.42
C LYS A 8 12.66 -2.20 28.76
N SER A 9 13.45 -3.24 29.04
CA SER A 9 14.80 -3.43 28.50
C SER A 9 14.83 -3.94 27.05
N HIS A 10 13.67 -4.22 26.45
CA HIS A 10 13.61 -4.71 25.08
C HIS A 10 14.25 -3.73 24.10
N LYS A 11 15.00 -4.26 23.12
CA LYS A 11 15.74 -3.46 22.13
C LYS A 11 14.86 -2.47 21.35
N TRP A 12 13.58 -2.81 21.20
CA TRP A 12 12.56 -1.96 20.59
C TRP A 12 12.36 -0.63 21.33
N ASN A 13 12.44 -0.62 22.65
CA ASN A 13 12.29 0.63 23.41
C ASN A 13 13.54 1.49 23.32
N ARG A 14 14.71 0.86 23.16
CA ARG A 14 15.99 1.56 23.02
C ARG A 14 16.17 2.17 21.63
N TYR A 15 15.64 1.52 20.60
CA TYR A 15 15.81 1.91 19.20
C TYR A 15 14.49 1.82 18.41
N PRO A 16 13.42 2.51 18.82
CA PRO A 16 12.07 2.34 18.23
C PRO A 16 12.03 2.60 16.73
N ALA A 17 12.77 3.60 16.26
CA ALA A 17 12.85 3.94 14.83
C ALA A 17 13.43 2.80 13.97
N PHE A 18 14.28 1.92 14.51
CA PHE A 18 14.85 0.80 13.77
C PHE A 18 13.87 -0.37 13.60
N TYR A 19 12.73 -0.32 14.28
CA TYR A 19 11.70 -1.35 14.24
C TYR A 19 10.35 -0.78 13.77
N ASN A 20 10.36 0.44 13.21
CA ASN A 20 9.17 1.16 12.79
C ASN A 20 8.12 1.33 13.91
N LEU A 21 8.60 1.55 15.14
CA LEU A 21 7.73 1.84 16.28
C LEU A 21 7.58 3.34 16.47
N ASN A 22 6.37 3.75 16.81
CA ASN A 22 6.08 5.11 17.20
C ASN A 22 6.83 5.43 18.51
N VAL A 23 7.48 6.59 18.54
CA VAL A 23 8.23 7.09 19.69
C VAL A 23 7.32 7.65 20.78
N MET A 24 6.05 7.95 20.45
CA MET A 24 5.05 8.40 21.40
C MET A 24 4.34 7.19 22.03
N TYR A 25 4.48 7.05 23.34
CA TYR A 25 3.90 5.96 24.11
C TYR A 25 2.53 6.39 24.65
N ASN A 26 1.64 5.43 24.83
CA ASN A 26 0.34 5.66 25.49
C ASN A 26 -0.53 6.73 24.82
N GLU A 27 -0.40 6.89 23.50
CA GLU A 27 -1.36 7.72 22.76
C GLU A 27 -2.74 7.07 22.83
N VAL A 28 -3.71 7.77 23.41
CA VAL A 28 -5.09 7.29 23.54
C VAL A 28 -6.06 8.30 22.94
N HIS A 29 -7.20 7.81 22.44
CA HIS A 29 -8.28 8.67 22.00
C HIS A 29 -8.82 9.48 23.19
N PRO A 30 -9.25 10.74 23.00
CA PRO A 30 -9.86 11.53 24.08
C PRO A 30 -11.10 10.90 24.73
N THR A 31 -11.74 9.94 24.07
CA THR A 31 -12.89 9.18 24.61
C THR A 31 -12.50 7.83 25.21
N CYS A 32 -11.21 7.53 25.34
CA CYS A 32 -10.70 6.35 26.02
C CYS A 32 -11.08 6.42 27.50
N ASP A 33 -11.54 5.31 28.08
CA ASP A 33 -11.91 5.27 29.49
C ASP A 33 -10.69 5.01 30.36
N VAL A 34 -9.90 6.05 30.57
CA VAL A 34 -8.66 5.99 31.36
C VAL A 34 -8.90 5.61 32.82
N SER A 35 -10.16 5.65 33.31
CA SER A 35 -10.49 5.20 34.67
C SER A 35 -10.37 3.68 34.84
N LEU A 36 -10.46 2.93 33.74
CA LEU A 36 -10.35 1.48 33.71
C LEU A 36 -8.89 0.97 33.64
N VAL A 37 -7.92 1.88 33.48
CA VAL A 37 -6.49 1.54 33.41
C VAL A 37 -6.03 0.86 34.69
N ASN A 38 -5.53 -0.37 34.58
CA ASN A 38 -5.06 -1.15 35.70
C ASN A 38 -3.59 -0.82 36.03
N LYS A 39 -3.38 0.08 36.99
CA LYS A 39 -2.05 0.51 37.43
C LYS A 39 -1.21 -0.57 38.10
N GLU A 40 -1.79 -1.73 38.43
CA GLU A 40 -1.09 -2.84 39.10
C GLU A 40 -0.39 -3.79 38.12
N LEU A 41 -0.67 -3.71 36.80
CA LEU A 41 -0.09 -4.58 35.77
C LEU A 41 1.42 -4.36 35.51
N GLY A 42 2.07 -3.54 36.32
CA GLY A 42 3.53 -3.39 36.34
C GLY A 42 4.09 -2.46 35.28
N GLU A 43 5.39 -2.64 35.01
CA GLU A 43 6.22 -1.72 34.22
C GLU A 43 6.44 -2.16 32.76
N ASP A 44 5.96 -3.32 32.35
CA ASP A 44 6.17 -3.83 30.99
C ASP A 44 5.32 -3.07 29.96
N TYR A 45 5.63 -3.25 28.68
CA TYR A 45 4.89 -2.66 27.58
C TYR A 45 4.24 -3.72 26.70
N PHE A 46 3.29 -3.29 25.88
CA PHE A 46 2.80 -4.06 24.75
C PHE A 46 2.73 -3.21 23.49
N VAL A 47 2.81 -3.87 22.33
CA VAL A 47 2.84 -3.23 21.02
C VAL A 47 1.67 -3.69 20.17
N ASP A 48 0.94 -2.74 19.57
CA ASP A 48 0.05 -3.01 18.44
C ASP A 48 0.86 -3.06 17.14
N SER A 49 1.26 -4.27 16.72
CA SER A 49 2.17 -4.47 15.58
C SER A 49 1.56 -4.12 14.21
N TYR A 50 0.26 -3.78 14.16
CA TYR A 50 -0.35 -3.22 12.97
C TYR A 50 0.01 -1.74 12.76
N TYR A 51 0.18 -0.96 13.82
CA TYR A 51 0.47 0.48 13.69
C TYR A 51 1.72 0.95 14.46
N GLY A 52 2.49 0.01 15.02
CA GLY A 52 3.72 0.30 15.76
C GLY A 52 3.50 1.13 17.01
N ARG A 53 2.33 1.02 17.63
CA ARG A 53 1.97 1.82 18.81
C ARG A 53 2.33 1.07 20.09
N VAL A 54 3.00 1.76 21.00
CA VAL A 54 3.52 1.18 22.25
C VAL A 54 2.72 1.70 23.43
N TYR A 55 2.33 0.78 24.32
CA TYR A 55 1.52 1.06 25.49
C TYR A 55 2.10 0.41 26.73
N ASP A 56 1.93 1.04 27.88
CA ASP A 56 2.18 0.43 29.18
C ASP A 56 1.21 -0.73 29.39
N ALA A 57 1.66 -1.79 30.07
CA ALA A 57 0.84 -2.94 30.45
C ALA A 57 -0.43 -2.54 31.20
N SER A 58 -0.42 -1.38 31.88
CA SER A 58 -1.60 -0.85 32.57
C SER A 58 -2.80 -0.59 31.65
N TYR A 59 -2.57 -0.29 30.36
CA TYR A 59 -3.62 -0.10 29.37
C TYR A 59 -4.25 -1.41 28.88
N TYR A 60 -3.72 -2.56 29.29
CA TYR A 60 -4.21 -3.89 28.92
C TYR A 60 -5.49 -4.27 29.70
N SER A 61 -6.50 -3.39 29.67
CA SER A 61 -7.69 -3.43 30.52
C SER A 61 -9.00 -3.01 29.80
N ASN A 62 -9.13 -3.34 28.51
CA ASN A 62 -10.33 -3.05 27.69
C ASN A 62 -10.79 -1.58 27.72
N VAL A 63 -9.83 -0.66 27.62
CA VAL A 63 -10.04 0.78 27.80
C VAL A 63 -10.51 1.52 26.53
N ALA A 64 -10.65 0.81 25.41
CA ALA A 64 -10.94 1.39 24.10
C ALA A 64 -9.91 2.45 23.68
N ILE A 65 -8.64 2.03 23.60
CA ILE A 65 -7.47 2.88 23.32
C ILE A 65 -7.68 3.82 22.11
N TYR A 66 -8.21 3.31 21.01
CA TYR A 66 -8.53 4.02 19.77
C TYR A 66 -9.92 4.67 19.74
N GLY A 67 -10.67 4.57 20.84
CA GLY A 67 -12.02 5.12 21.00
C GLY A 67 -13.10 4.23 20.41
N LYS A 68 -14.32 4.36 20.98
CA LYS A 68 -15.54 3.68 20.53
C LYS A 68 -16.21 4.44 19.40
N SER A 69 -16.69 3.73 18.38
CA SER A 69 -17.24 4.36 17.16
C SER A 69 -18.46 5.25 17.44
N GLY A 70 -19.31 4.84 18.38
CA GLY A 70 -20.49 5.60 18.82
C GLY A 70 -20.18 6.96 19.45
N ASN A 71 -18.94 7.18 19.93
CA ASN A 71 -18.52 8.43 20.57
C ASN A 71 -17.69 9.33 19.65
N MET A 72 -17.57 8.97 18.36
CA MET A 72 -16.68 9.63 17.42
C MET A 72 -17.46 10.17 16.24
N ASN A 73 -17.07 11.36 15.77
CA ASN A 73 -17.51 11.88 14.48
C ASN A 73 -16.75 11.16 13.36
N TYR A 74 -17.34 11.15 12.16
CA TYR A 74 -16.60 10.75 10.96
C TYR A 74 -15.44 11.71 10.73
N TYR A 75 -14.31 11.14 10.29
CA TYR A 75 -13.06 11.86 10.11
C TYR A 75 -13.18 12.99 9.08
N ILE A 76 -13.89 12.72 7.99
CA ILE A 76 -14.43 13.74 7.09
C ILE A 76 -15.95 13.73 7.20
N ASN A 77 -16.53 14.89 7.48
CA ASN A 77 -17.98 15.07 7.64
C ASN A 77 -18.52 16.22 6.79
N SER A 78 -17.67 16.83 5.96
CA SER A 78 -17.98 17.96 5.10
C SER A 78 -18.51 17.52 3.73
N VAL A 79 -18.53 16.22 3.42
CA VAL A 79 -18.95 15.65 2.13
C VAL A 79 -20.45 15.39 2.14
N ASP A 80 -21.14 15.86 1.09
CA ASP A 80 -22.58 15.67 0.88
C ASP A 80 -22.84 14.40 0.05
N LEU A 81 -22.53 13.24 0.65
CA LEU A 81 -22.79 11.91 0.09
C LEU A 81 -23.28 10.98 1.20
N ASP A 82 -24.09 10.00 0.81
CA ASP A 82 -24.61 9.00 1.75
C ASP A 82 -23.49 8.10 2.29
N ILE A 83 -23.36 8.08 3.61
CA ILE A 83 -22.47 7.14 4.31
C ILE A 83 -23.22 5.82 4.49
N VAL A 84 -22.71 4.76 3.86
CA VAL A 84 -23.35 3.43 3.85
C VAL A 84 -22.61 2.40 4.70
N ASP A 85 -21.39 2.71 5.12
CA ASP A 85 -20.58 1.86 6.00
C ASP A 85 -19.52 2.69 6.73
N GLU A 86 -18.81 2.08 7.66
CA GLU A 86 -17.68 2.69 8.36
C GLU A 86 -16.48 1.77 8.46
N LEU A 87 -15.30 2.37 8.44
CA LEU A 87 -14.02 1.73 8.68
C LEU A 87 -13.38 2.34 9.92
N ARG A 88 -12.53 1.55 10.59
CA ARG A 88 -11.82 1.98 11.79
C ARG A 88 -10.32 1.82 11.59
N VAL A 89 -9.61 2.87 11.97
CA VAL A 89 -8.15 2.89 12.09
C VAL A 89 -7.85 3.64 13.39
N PRO A 90 -6.60 3.63 13.91
CA PRO A 90 -6.29 4.28 15.17
C PRO A 90 -6.83 5.70 15.24
N PHE A 91 -7.64 5.94 16.27
CA PHE A 91 -8.23 7.25 16.60
C PHE A 91 -9.17 7.85 15.53
N ARG A 92 -9.63 7.08 14.53
CA ARG A 92 -10.50 7.63 13.49
C ARG A 92 -11.66 6.69 13.13
N LYS A 93 -12.81 7.33 12.91
CA LYS A 93 -13.97 6.74 12.26
C LYS A 93 -13.98 7.19 10.81
N VAL A 94 -13.68 6.30 9.88
CA VAL A 94 -13.52 6.62 8.47
C VAL A 94 -14.84 6.31 7.75
N PRO A 95 -15.46 7.29 7.07
CA PRO A 95 -16.72 7.06 6.35
C PRO A 95 -16.49 6.26 5.06
N VAL A 96 -17.44 5.39 4.75
CA VAL A 96 -17.59 4.77 3.43
C VAL A 96 -18.81 5.36 2.75
N PHE A 97 -18.57 6.13 1.68
CA PHE A 97 -19.62 6.76 0.90
C PHE A 97 -20.11 5.84 -0.21
N SER A 98 -21.40 5.88 -0.53
CA SER A 98 -21.93 5.25 -1.74
C SER A 98 -21.85 6.22 -2.92
N VAL A 99 -21.35 5.74 -4.07
CA VAL A 99 -21.21 6.55 -5.29
C VAL A 99 -21.74 5.83 -6.54
N SER A 100 -22.29 6.60 -7.46
CA SER A 100 -22.93 6.13 -8.69
C SER A 100 -22.29 6.64 -9.98
N ASN A 101 -21.35 7.59 -9.89
CA ASN A 101 -20.58 8.08 -11.02
C ASN A 101 -19.21 8.62 -10.58
N VAL A 102 -18.31 8.78 -11.56
CA VAL A 102 -16.92 9.20 -11.37
C VAL A 102 -16.83 10.65 -10.86
N GLU A 103 -17.76 11.51 -11.26
CA GLU A 103 -17.80 12.92 -10.87
C GLU A 103 -17.95 13.10 -9.36
N GLN A 104 -18.75 12.25 -8.71
CA GLN A 104 -18.89 12.24 -7.24
C GLN A 104 -17.54 11.98 -6.56
N VAL A 105 -16.81 10.96 -7.01
CA VAL A 105 -15.48 10.62 -6.45
C VAL A 105 -14.49 11.76 -6.70
N HIS A 106 -14.45 12.30 -7.92
CA HIS A 106 -13.60 13.43 -8.26
C HIS A 106 -13.87 14.66 -7.38
N SER A 107 -15.15 14.98 -7.14
CA SER A 107 -15.52 16.12 -6.30
C SER A 107 -14.97 16.00 -4.87
N VAL A 108 -14.97 14.79 -4.31
CA VAL A 108 -14.44 14.53 -2.97
C VAL A 108 -12.92 14.55 -2.97
N ILE A 109 -12.26 14.00 -3.99
CA ILE A 109 -10.79 14.07 -4.13
C ILE A 109 -10.32 15.52 -4.12
N GLU A 110 -10.93 16.40 -4.93
CA GLU A 110 -10.56 17.81 -5.00
C GLU A 110 -10.80 18.54 -3.68
N LYS A 111 -11.90 18.21 -2.99
CA LYS A 111 -12.16 18.73 -1.64
C LYS A 111 -11.10 18.28 -0.63
N VAL A 112 -10.75 17.00 -0.62
CA VAL A 112 -9.74 16.45 0.28
C VAL A 112 -8.36 17.08 0.00
N LYS A 113 -8.01 17.29 -1.27
CA LYS A 113 -6.78 18.02 -1.66
C LYS A 113 -6.78 19.44 -1.10
N LEU A 114 -7.87 20.18 -1.28
CA LEU A 114 -8.00 21.56 -0.80
C LEU A 114 -7.90 21.65 0.74
N GLU A 115 -8.57 20.75 1.46
CA GLU A 115 -8.57 20.75 2.93
C GLU A 115 -7.26 20.25 3.55
N ASN A 116 -6.36 19.64 2.76
CA ASN A 116 -5.14 19.00 3.25
C ASN A 116 -3.90 19.45 2.46
N GLU A 117 -3.77 20.77 2.26
CA GLU A 117 -2.56 21.36 1.70
C GLU A 117 -1.30 20.87 2.44
N GLY A 118 -0.30 20.42 1.69
CA GLY A 118 0.95 19.89 2.24
C GLY A 118 1.00 18.36 2.36
N TYR A 119 -0.08 17.65 2.05
CA TYR A 119 -0.11 16.19 1.91
C TYR A 119 -0.21 15.76 0.45
N GLU A 120 0.19 14.53 0.15
CA GLU A 120 -0.13 13.87 -1.11
C GLU A 120 -1.45 13.12 -0.94
N ILE A 121 -2.42 13.39 -1.82
CA ILE A 121 -3.71 12.70 -1.82
C ILE A 121 -3.66 11.60 -2.86
N LEU A 122 -3.66 10.36 -2.39
CA LEU A 122 -3.46 9.18 -3.21
C LEU A 122 -4.61 8.20 -3.07
N LEU A 123 -4.75 7.37 -4.10
CA LEU A 123 -5.88 6.48 -4.34
C LEU A 123 -5.42 5.03 -4.34
N ARG A 124 -6.35 4.14 -3.98
CA ARG A 124 -6.21 2.70 -4.21
C ARG A 124 -7.56 2.08 -4.55
N GLY A 125 -7.64 1.36 -5.65
CA GLY A 125 -8.78 0.50 -5.96
C GLY A 125 -8.61 -0.90 -5.39
N GLN A 126 -9.70 -1.51 -4.92
CA GLN A 126 -9.76 -2.93 -4.62
C GLN A 126 -11.12 -3.50 -5.03
N ASN A 127 -11.11 -4.65 -5.70
CA ASN A 127 -12.33 -5.38 -6.07
C ASN A 127 -13.12 -5.95 -4.88
N LYS A 128 -12.49 -6.01 -3.71
CA LYS A 128 -13.12 -6.33 -2.43
C LYS A 128 -12.42 -5.62 -1.27
N PRO A 129 -13.11 -5.31 -0.17
CA PRO A 129 -12.44 -4.86 1.02
C PRO A 129 -11.67 -6.02 1.65
N TYR A 130 -10.48 -5.72 2.15
CA TYR A 130 -9.69 -6.63 2.97
C TYR A 130 -9.60 -6.05 4.37
N PHE A 131 -9.80 -6.89 5.38
CA PHE A 131 -9.75 -6.47 6.77
C PHE A 131 -8.61 -7.16 7.50
N ILE A 132 -8.12 -6.52 8.55
CA ILE A 132 -7.24 -7.13 9.51
C ILE A 132 -8.03 -8.18 10.28
N ASP A 133 -7.46 -9.38 10.37
CA ASP A 133 -7.96 -10.46 11.19
C ASP A 133 -7.49 -10.28 12.65
N ARG A 134 -8.07 -9.29 13.33
CA ARG A 134 -7.80 -8.97 14.74
C ARG A 134 -8.74 -9.79 15.62
N GLU A 135 -8.19 -10.45 16.63
CA GLU A 135 -8.97 -11.25 17.58
C GLU A 135 -10.01 -10.37 18.31
N PRO A 136 -11.19 -10.90 18.66
CA PRO A 136 -12.24 -10.13 19.35
C PRO A 136 -11.74 -9.41 20.61
N GLU A 137 -10.90 -10.05 21.42
CA GLU A 137 -10.36 -9.44 22.65
C GLU A 137 -9.42 -8.26 22.33
N GLU A 138 -8.67 -8.34 21.23
CA GLU A 138 -7.84 -7.22 20.76
C GLU A 138 -8.73 -6.08 20.22
N GLN A 139 -9.84 -6.41 19.57
CA GLN A 139 -10.81 -5.39 19.13
C GLN A 139 -11.46 -4.68 20.32
N GLU A 140 -11.86 -5.41 21.37
CA GLU A 140 -12.36 -4.81 22.61
C GLU A 140 -11.30 -3.94 23.30
N LEU A 141 -10.05 -4.40 23.34
CA LEU A 141 -8.95 -3.62 23.91
C LEU A 141 -8.78 -2.27 23.21
N PHE A 142 -8.68 -2.30 21.89
CA PHE A 142 -8.35 -1.12 21.10
C PHE A 142 -9.58 -0.26 20.79
N TYR A 143 -10.72 -0.83 20.45
CA TYR A 143 -11.89 -0.07 20.00
C TYR A 143 -13.05 -0.10 21.00
N GLY A 144 -13.01 -0.96 22.01
CA GLY A 144 -14.07 -1.08 23.01
C GLY A 144 -15.32 -1.80 22.53
N GLU A 145 -15.26 -2.43 21.36
CA GLU A 145 -16.35 -3.19 20.75
C GLU A 145 -15.78 -4.25 19.79
N CYS A 146 -16.56 -5.31 19.54
CA CYS A 146 -16.24 -6.36 18.56
C CYS A 146 -16.89 -6.07 17.20
N GLY A 147 -16.44 -6.77 16.16
CA GLY A 147 -16.99 -6.65 14.80
C GLY A 147 -16.45 -5.43 14.05
N ILE A 148 -15.31 -4.90 14.47
CA ILE A 148 -14.69 -3.72 13.88
C ILE A 148 -14.14 -4.03 12.49
N LYS A 149 -14.48 -3.17 11.52
CA LYS A 149 -13.95 -3.22 10.16
C LYS A 149 -12.65 -2.41 10.07
N GLU A 150 -11.54 -3.05 10.42
CA GLU A 150 -10.22 -2.46 10.32
C GLU A 150 -9.58 -2.82 8.96
N PRO A 151 -9.33 -1.87 8.04
CA PRO A 151 -8.88 -2.17 6.70
C PRO A 151 -7.42 -2.65 6.67
N SER A 152 -7.13 -3.63 5.83
CA SER A 152 -5.80 -4.21 5.64
C SER A 152 -5.13 -3.64 4.38
N PHE A 153 -4.09 -2.86 4.63
CA PHE A 153 -3.16 -2.30 3.67
C PHE A 153 -1.73 -2.82 3.90
N MET A 154 -1.61 -4.03 4.45
CA MET A 154 -0.33 -4.69 4.65
C MET A 154 0.36 -4.96 3.30
N PRO A 155 1.67 -4.68 3.15
CA PRO A 155 2.40 -4.98 1.92
C PRO A 155 2.41 -6.47 1.55
N SER A 156 2.67 -6.76 0.27
CA SER A 156 2.58 -8.13 -0.26
C SER A 156 3.64 -9.07 0.34
N HIS A 157 4.82 -8.59 0.72
CA HIS A 157 5.83 -9.47 1.35
C HIS A 157 5.32 -10.14 2.63
N LEU A 158 4.55 -9.43 3.47
CA LEU A 158 3.97 -9.97 4.69
C LEU A 158 2.92 -11.05 4.38
N ARG A 159 2.08 -10.80 3.37
CA ARG A 159 1.03 -11.74 2.96
C ARG A 159 1.60 -13.05 2.41
N HIS A 160 2.76 -12.98 1.76
CA HIS A 160 3.42 -14.14 1.18
C HIS A 160 4.56 -14.70 2.04
N ASN A 161 4.77 -14.15 3.25
CA ASN A 161 5.82 -14.54 4.20
C ASN A 161 7.22 -14.57 3.55
N PHE A 162 7.64 -13.42 3.01
CA PHE A 162 9.00 -13.21 2.52
C PHE A 162 9.83 -12.44 3.53
N ASP A 163 11.11 -12.79 3.62
CA ASP A 163 12.11 -12.03 4.33
C ASP A 163 12.44 -10.72 3.61
N GLU A 164 12.41 -9.60 4.34
CA GLU A 164 12.61 -8.26 3.81
C GLU A 164 14.02 -8.05 3.24
N VAL A 165 15.05 -8.53 3.95
CA VAL A 165 16.45 -8.39 3.53
C VAL A 165 16.71 -9.18 2.25
N PHE A 166 16.16 -10.38 2.15
CA PHE A 166 16.19 -11.18 0.94
C PHE A 166 15.56 -10.44 -0.24
N LEU A 167 14.36 -9.88 -0.03
CA LEU A 167 13.63 -9.18 -1.08
C LEU A 167 14.36 -7.92 -1.55
N GLU A 168 14.88 -7.11 -0.63
CA GLU A 168 15.67 -5.92 -0.96
C GLU A 168 16.91 -6.30 -1.79
N SER A 169 17.65 -7.32 -1.34
CA SER A 169 18.82 -7.85 -2.06
C SER A 169 18.46 -8.34 -3.45
N MET A 170 17.33 -9.04 -3.58
CA MET A 170 16.83 -9.55 -4.85
C MET A 170 16.47 -8.38 -5.78
N TRP A 171 15.68 -7.40 -5.35
CA TRP A 171 15.29 -6.30 -6.22
C TRP A 171 16.49 -5.45 -6.64
N HIS A 172 17.41 -5.13 -5.74
CA HIS A 172 18.60 -4.35 -6.05
C HIS A 172 19.49 -5.06 -7.09
N SER A 173 19.61 -6.39 -6.96
CA SER A 173 20.31 -7.23 -7.94
C SER A 173 19.61 -7.21 -9.30
N GLN A 174 18.29 -7.42 -9.33
CA GLN A 174 17.53 -7.43 -10.58
C GLN A 174 17.52 -6.06 -11.27
N VAL A 175 17.38 -4.96 -10.53
CA VAL A 175 17.48 -3.60 -11.07
C VAL A 175 18.86 -3.32 -11.63
N SER A 176 19.92 -3.74 -10.94
CA SER A 176 21.28 -3.57 -11.45
C SER A 176 21.48 -4.29 -12.78
N MET A 177 20.93 -5.50 -12.93
CA MET A 177 20.92 -6.24 -14.19
C MET A 177 20.03 -5.58 -15.24
N LEU A 178 18.84 -5.08 -14.87
CA LEU A 178 17.90 -4.40 -15.75
C LEU A 178 18.54 -3.16 -16.38
N PHE A 179 19.23 -2.33 -15.59
CA PHE A 179 19.94 -1.16 -16.13
C PHE A 179 21.04 -1.54 -17.14
N ASN A 180 21.71 -2.66 -16.95
CA ASN A 180 22.70 -3.10 -17.93
C ASN A 180 22.02 -3.61 -19.21
N ASP A 181 20.92 -4.35 -19.09
CA ASP A 181 20.20 -4.95 -20.22
C ASP A 181 19.50 -3.88 -21.07
N VAL A 182 18.74 -2.98 -20.44
CA VAL A 182 18.12 -1.83 -21.11
C VAL A 182 19.19 -0.93 -21.73
N GLY A 183 20.29 -0.68 -21.03
CA GLY A 183 21.38 0.14 -21.54
C GLY A 183 22.03 -0.42 -22.80
N TYR A 184 22.21 -1.74 -22.85
CA TYR A 184 22.76 -2.43 -24.01
C TYR A 184 21.80 -2.37 -25.20
N GLN A 185 20.50 -2.60 -24.98
CA GLN A 185 19.47 -2.54 -26.03
C GLN A 185 19.37 -1.13 -26.63
N TYR A 186 19.38 -0.11 -25.78
CA TYR A 186 19.14 1.28 -26.19
C TYR A 186 20.40 1.97 -26.73
N GLN A 187 21.59 1.38 -26.58
CA GLN A 187 22.85 2.00 -27.01
C GLN A 187 22.87 2.37 -28.50
N SER A 188 22.21 1.57 -29.35
CA SER A 188 22.13 1.83 -30.80
C SER A 188 21.00 2.77 -31.21
N GLU A 189 20.00 2.99 -30.34
CA GLU A 189 18.80 3.77 -30.63
C GLU A 189 18.90 5.21 -30.11
N LEU A 190 19.63 5.39 -29.01
CA LEU A 190 19.76 6.69 -28.34
C LEU A 190 20.82 7.57 -29.01
N SER A 191 20.58 8.88 -28.95
CA SER A 191 21.63 9.86 -29.24
C SER A 191 22.79 9.72 -28.24
N GLN A 192 23.98 10.17 -28.61
CA GLN A 192 25.13 10.16 -27.69
C GLN A 192 24.84 10.94 -26.39
N GLN A 193 24.06 12.02 -26.47
CA GLN A 193 23.68 12.82 -25.31
C GLN A 193 22.72 12.06 -24.39
N ASP A 194 21.70 11.41 -24.95
CA ASP A 194 20.72 10.64 -24.19
C ASP A 194 21.34 9.41 -23.54
N LEU A 195 22.25 8.72 -24.24
CA LEU A 195 23.00 7.61 -23.68
C LEU A 195 23.89 8.06 -22.51
N GLN A 196 24.57 9.21 -22.62
CA GLN A 196 25.35 9.75 -21.51
C GLN A 196 24.47 10.10 -20.31
N LEU A 197 23.29 10.67 -20.54
CA LEU A 197 22.33 10.98 -19.48
C LEU A 197 21.81 9.70 -18.81
N TYR A 198 21.44 8.69 -19.59
CA TYR A 198 21.04 7.37 -19.10
C TYR A 198 22.11 6.74 -18.20
N LEU A 199 23.36 6.69 -18.66
CA LEU A 199 24.46 6.10 -17.92
C LEU A 199 24.74 6.89 -16.63
N LYS A 200 24.65 8.22 -16.67
CA LYS A 200 24.80 9.07 -15.49
C LYS A 200 23.70 8.80 -14.46
N ASP A 201 22.44 8.81 -14.88
CA ASP A 201 21.29 8.65 -14.00
C ASP A 201 21.25 7.23 -13.39
N THR A 202 21.42 6.18 -14.20
CA THR A 202 21.46 4.80 -13.69
C THR A 202 22.62 4.56 -12.73
N ASN A 203 23.80 5.14 -13.00
CA ASN A 203 24.92 5.08 -12.08
C ASN A 203 24.63 5.82 -10.76
N TYR A 204 23.98 6.99 -10.83
CA TYR A 204 23.58 7.73 -9.64
C TYR A 204 22.55 6.96 -8.80
N ILE A 205 21.50 6.42 -9.43
CA ILE A 205 20.47 5.63 -8.74
C ILE A 205 21.11 4.42 -8.06
N ARG A 206 21.94 3.65 -8.77
CA ARG A 206 22.60 2.43 -8.27
C ARG A 206 23.45 2.66 -7.01
N HIS A 207 24.03 3.84 -6.85
CA HIS A 207 24.97 4.14 -5.76
C HIS A 207 24.40 5.09 -4.70
N THR A 208 23.09 5.34 -4.72
CA THR A 208 22.42 6.19 -3.73
C THR A 208 21.20 5.48 -3.14
N HIS A 209 20.55 6.14 -2.19
CA HIS A 209 19.30 5.67 -1.58
C HIS A 209 18.15 5.53 -2.58
N LEU A 210 18.29 6.03 -3.82
CA LEU A 210 17.26 5.94 -4.86
C LEU A 210 17.11 4.55 -5.48
N VAL A 211 18.09 3.64 -5.28
CA VAL A 211 17.97 2.27 -5.79
C VAL A 211 16.76 1.55 -5.19
N THR A 212 16.51 1.72 -3.89
CA THR A 212 15.38 1.09 -3.18
C THR A 212 14.02 1.55 -3.71
N PRO A 213 13.69 2.86 -3.77
CA PRO A 213 12.40 3.30 -4.28
C PRO A 213 12.19 2.95 -5.76
N PHE A 214 13.24 3.04 -6.60
CA PHE A 214 13.14 2.58 -7.99
C PHE A 214 12.85 1.07 -8.07
N SER A 215 13.57 0.28 -7.27
CA SER A 215 13.40 -1.17 -7.19
C SER A 215 12.02 -1.60 -6.74
N LEU A 216 11.48 -0.93 -5.71
CA LEU A 216 10.12 -1.14 -5.23
C LEU A 216 9.11 -0.85 -6.34
N GLY A 217 9.31 0.24 -7.08
CA GLY A 217 8.33 0.64 -8.06
C GLY A 217 8.19 -0.33 -9.22
N ILE A 218 9.33 -0.84 -9.68
CA ILE A 218 9.40 -1.92 -10.63
C ILE A 218 8.82 -3.21 -10.05
N ALA A 219 9.25 -3.63 -8.85
CA ALA A 219 8.84 -4.91 -8.28
C ALA A 219 7.32 -5.05 -8.19
N GLN A 220 6.65 -4.03 -7.65
CA GLN A 220 5.24 -4.07 -7.38
C GLN A 220 4.38 -4.11 -8.65
N HIS A 221 4.71 -3.31 -9.66
CA HIS A 221 3.91 -3.23 -10.89
C HIS A 221 4.06 -4.48 -11.76
N TYR A 222 5.23 -5.13 -11.72
CA TYR A 222 5.45 -6.39 -12.40
C TYR A 222 5.10 -7.59 -11.52
N GLY A 223 4.45 -7.42 -10.36
CA GLY A 223 3.89 -8.50 -9.55
C GLY A 223 4.85 -9.15 -8.55
N MET A 224 6.13 -8.75 -8.52
CA MET A 224 7.01 -9.23 -7.46
C MET A 224 6.52 -8.75 -6.08
N PRO A 225 6.65 -9.58 -5.03
CA PRO A 225 6.39 -9.15 -3.65
C PRO A 225 7.18 -7.88 -3.33
N SER A 226 6.61 -6.98 -2.53
CA SER A 226 7.18 -5.69 -2.14
C SER A 226 6.91 -5.35 -0.67
N VAL A 227 7.75 -4.47 -0.10
CA VAL A 227 7.52 -3.85 1.23
C VAL A 227 6.72 -2.56 1.14
N GLY A 228 6.38 -2.13 -0.07
CA GLY A 228 5.56 -0.95 -0.32
C GLY A 228 4.09 -1.28 -0.57
N LEU A 229 3.25 -0.25 -0.49
CA LEU A 229 1.88 -0.30 -1.00
C LEU A 229 1.77 0.53 -2.29
N ASP A 230 1.15 -0.05 -3.29
CA ASP A 230 0.79 0.55 -4.57
C ASP A 230 -0.32 1.57 -4.35
N LEU A 231 -0.04 2.79 -4.78
CA LEU A 231 -0.93 3.92 -4.75
C LEU A 231 -0.87 4.61 -6.11
N THR A 232 -1.84 5.46 -6.38
CA THR A 232 -1.89 6.26 -7.62
C THR A 232 -2.55 7.60 -7.35
N ASP A 233 -2.18 8.63 -8.08
CA ASP A 233 -2.92 9.90 -8.11
C ASP A 233 -3.98 9.92 -9.21
N ASN A 234 -4.10 8.84 -10.00
CA ASN A 234 -4.98 8.72 -11.14
C ASN A 234 -6.22 7.88 -10.81
N LEU A 235 -7.39 8.49 -10.92
CA LEU A 235 -8.66 7.83 -10.64
C LEU A 235 -8.97 6.68 -11.61
N ASP A 236 -8.53 6.76 -12.87
CA ASP A 236 -8.76 5.68 -13.84
C ASP A 236 -8.02 4.40 -13.45
N VAL A 237 -6.81 4.55 -12.90
CA VAL A 237 -6.01 3.43 -12.37
C VAL A 237 -6.73 2.82 -11.18
N ALA A 238 -7.18 3.64 -10.22
CA ALA A 238 -7.94 3.16 -9.07
C ALA A 238 -9.26 2.49 -9.48
N ASN A 239 -9.97 3.04 -10.47
CA ASN A 239 -11.18 2.46 -11.03
C ASN A 239 -10.92 1.07 -11.60
N TRP A 240 -9.85 0.90 -12.40
CA TRP A 240 -9.52 -0.39 -13.00
C TRP A 240 -9.28 -1.47 -11.94
N PHE A 241 -8.48 -1.17 -10.90
CA PHE A 241 -8.23 -2.12 -9.81
C PHE A 241 -9.45 -2.37 -8.91
N ALA A 242 -10.40 -1.45 -8.86
CA ALA A 242 -11.66 -1.63 -8.15
C ALA A 242 -12.67 -2.46 -8.97
N SER A 243 -12.58 -2.46 -10.30
CA SER A 243 -13.54 -3.13 -11.18
C SER A 243 -13.04 -4.42 -11.81
N ASN A 244 -11.76 -4.77 -11.64
CA ASN A 244 -11.17 -5.96 -12.25
C ASN A 244 -10.47 -6.86 -11.23
N HIS A 245 -10.51 -8.16 -11.49
CA HIS A 245 -9.71 -9.17 -10.83
C HIS A 245 -8.71 -9.76 -11.82
N MET A 246 -7.48 -10.00 -11.37
CA MET A 246 -6.45 -10.69 -12.14
C MET A 246 -6.32 -12.12 -11.65
N ASP A 247 -6.46 -13.09 -12.55
CA ASP A 247 -6.13 -14.49 -12.32
C ASP A 247 -4.82 -14.82 -13.06
N ILE A 248 -3.76 -15.08 -12.29
CA ILE A 248 -2.39 -15.24 -12.79
C ILE A 248 -2.09 -16.73 -12.94
N GLY A 249 -1.88 -17.18 -14.18
CA GLY A 249 -1.49 -18.54 -14.49
C GLY A 249 -0.07 -18.89 -14.03
N ASP A 250 0.22 -20.19 -13.99
CA ASP A 250 1.54 -20.71 -13.59
C ASP A 250 2.68 -20.24 -14.51
N ASP A 251 2.38 -19.98 -15.78
CA ASP A 251 3.31 -19.42 -16.78
C ASP A 251 3.45 -17.89 -16.69
N GLY A 252 2.59 -17.22 -15.92
CA GLY A 252 2.53 -15.77 -15.77
C GLY A 252 1.55 -15.10 -16.74
N LEU A 253 0.91 -15.86 -17.65
CA LEU A 253 -0.19 -15.35 -18.44
C LEU A 253 -1.35 -15.05 -17.51
N THR A 254 -1.87 -13.84 -17.58
CA THR A 254 -2.92 -13.36 -16.67
C THR A 254 -4.18 -13.06 -17.43
N THR A 255 -5.29 -13.53 -16.88
CA THR A 255 -6.62 -13.19 -17.39
C THR A 255 -7.28 -12.20 -16.46
N THR A 256 -7.91 -11.19 -17.05
CA THR A 256 -8.65 -10.18 -16.32
C THR A 256 -10.13 -10.46 -16.37
N ILE A 257 -10.78 -10.40 -15.21
CA ILE A 257 -12.19 -10.67 -15.04
C ILE A 257 -12.81 -9.42 -14.42
N LYS A 258 -13.71 -8.76 -15.17
CA LYS A 258 -14.52 -7.67 -14.60
C LYS A 258 -15.34 -8.21 -13.43
N VAL A 259 -15.35 -7.47 -12.33
CA VAL A 259 -16.18 -7.77 -11.17
C VAL A 259 -17.63 -7.77 -11.64
N ASP A 260 -18.37 -8.82 -11.28
CA ASP A 260 -19.80 -8.88 -11.54
C ASP A 260 -20.44 -7.66 -10.88
N ALA A 261 -20.97 -6.76 -11.71
CA ALA A 261 -21.66 -5.58 -11.26
C ALA A 261 -22.68 -6.01 -10.21
N SER A 262 -23.58 -6.95 -10.48
CA SER A 262 -24.62 -7.39 -9.54
C SER A 262 -24.13 -7.83 -8.15
N SER A 263 -22.83 -8.11 -8.00
CA SER A 263 -22.10 -8.36 -6.76
C SER A 263 -21.51 -7.08 -6.10
N HIS A 264 -22.11 -5.87 -6.27
CA HIS A 264 -21.73 -4.51 -5.76
C HIS A 264 -21.28 -4.39 -4.29
N VAL A 265 -21.33 -5.47 -3.55
CA VAL A 265 -21.07 -5.51 -2.13
C VAL A 265 -19.57 -5.30 -1.83
N THR A 266 -18.68 -5.38 -2.82
CA THR A 266 -17.24 -5.47 -2.56
C THR A 266 -16.34 -4.41 -3.21
N SER A 267 -16.66 -3.79 -4.34
CA SER A 267 -15.72 -2.87 -4.99
C SER A 267 -15.56 -1.54 -4.23
N MET A 268 -14.31 -1.18 -3.94
CA MET A 268 -13.95 -0.04 -3.09
C MET A 268 -12.82 0.79 -3.71
N ILE A 269 -12.94 2.11 -3.59
CA ILE A 269 -11.82 3.06 -3.81
C ILE A 269 -11.50 3.73 -2.48
N TYR A 270 -10.23 3.71 -2.10
CA TYR A 270 -9.73 4.29 -0.86
C TYR A 270 -8.98 5.60 -1.13
N ILE A 271 -9.19 6.60 -0.27
CA ILE A 271 -8.48 7.89 -0.32
C ILE A 271 -7.54 8.00 0.87
N PHE A 272 -6.26 8.25 0.59
CA PHE A 272 -5.22 8.43 1.58
C PHE A 272 -4.71 9.86 1.59
N ARG A 273 -4.49 10.39 2.79
CA ARG A 273 -3.78 11.64 3.04
C ARG A 273 -2.38 11.32 3.53
N CYS A 274 -1.45 11.17 2.59
CA CYS A 274 -0.10 10.71 2.84
C CYS A 274 0.84 11.89 3.15
N PRO A 275 1.58 11.87 4.28
CA PRO A 275 2.70 12.79 4.47
C PRO A 275 3.73 12.63 3.35
N LYS A 276 4.27 13.73 2.82
CA LYS A 276 5.17 13.72 1.65
C LYS A 276 6.44 12.87 1.81
N ASN A 277 6.88 12.64 3.05
CA ASN A 277 8.06 11.84 3.37
C ASN A 277 7.75 10.35 3.61
N THR A 278 6.51 9.92 3.37
CA THR A 278 6.04 8.54 3.56
C THR A 278 5.67 7.86 2.25
N VAL A 279 5.66 8.65 1.17
CA VAL A 279 5.32 8.23 -0.18
C VAL A 279 6.30 8.86 -1.18
N PHE A 280 6.48 8.22 -2.33
CA PHE A 280 7.23 8.80 -3.45
C PHE A 280 6.57 8.46 -4.79
N ASP A 281 6.69 9.39 -5.73
CA ASP A 281 6.32 9.23 -7.14
C ASP A 281 7.43 8.50 -7.89
N TYR A 282 7.06 7.46 -8.65
CA TYR A 282 7.97 6.73 -9.52
C TYR A 282 8.75 7.64 -10.48
N LYS A 283 8.10 8.67 -11.02
CA LYS A 283 8.69 9.60 -12.01
C LYS A 283 9.89 10.36 -11.45
N VAL A 284 9.96 10.53 -10.12
CA VAL A 284 11.07 11.23 -9.45
C VAL A 284 12.30 10.32 -9.29
N VAL A 285 12.10 9.00 -9.25
CA VAL A 285 13.18 8.02 -8.99
C VAL A 285 13.62 7.24 -10.24
N LYS A 286 12.91 7.38 -11.36
CA LYS A 286 13.23 6.79 -12.67
C LYS A 286 14.34 7.59 -13.39
N PRO A 287 15.25 6.93 -14.14
CA PRO A 287 16.18 7.65 -15.03
C PRO A 287 15.43 8.49 -16.07
N LYS A 288 15.95 9.68 -16.41
CA LYS A 288 15.24 10.60 -17.33
C LYS A 288 15.05 10.04 -18.73
N VAL A 289 16.05 9.30 -19.20
CA VAL A 289 16.01 8.56 -20.45
C VAL A 289 15.81 7.11 -20.08
N PHE A 290 14.59 6.60 -20.12
CA PHE A 290 14.28 5.22 -19.77
C PHE A 290 13.00 4.79 -20.48
N PRO A 291 12.86 3.51 -20.86
CA PRO A 291 11.64 3.03 -21.51
C PRO A 291 10.39 3.38 -20.71
N ASN A 292 9.29 3.65 -21.40
CA ASN A 292 8.00 3.69 -20.75
C ASN A 292 7.66 2.30 -20.22
N SER A 293 7.14 2.26 -19.01
CA SER A 293 6.95 1.05 -18.22
C SER A 293 5.55 1.03 -17.62
N ARG A 294 5.13 -0.12 -17.11
CA ARG A 294 3.84 -0.24 -16.41
C ARG A 294 3.68 0.77 -15.26
N PRO A 295 4.70 1.03 -14.40
CA PRO A 295 4.63 2.13 -13.43
C PRO A 295 4.33 3.52 -14.04
N ASP A 296 4.84 3.83 -15.24
CA ASP A 296 4.54 5.11 -15.90
C ASP A 296 3.08 5.17 -16.35
N ALA A 297 2.58 4.09 -16.94
CA ALA A 297 1.20 3.96 -17.40
C ALA A 297 0.18 4.05 -16.25
N GLN A 298 0.56 3.58 -15.06
CA GLN A 298 -0.31 3.52 -13.88
C GLN A 298 -0.15 4.73 -12.93
N ASN A 299 0.62 5.75 -13.32
CA ASN A 299 0.97 6.89 -12.44
C ASN A 299 1.36 6.41 -11.04
N ALA A 300 2.38 5.57 -10.99
CA ALA A 300 2.73 4.82 -9.79
C ALA A 300 3.26 5.70 -8.64
N TRP A 301 2.62 5.57 -7.49
CA TRP A 301 3.11 6.06 -6.20
C TRP A 301 3.30 4.89 -5.22
N PHE A 302 4.21 5.04 -4.26
CA PHE A 302 4.51 3.99 -3.30
C PHE A 302 4.55 4.49 -1.88
N GLY A 303 3.75 3.88 -1.00
CA GLY A 303 3.87 4.05 0.44
C GLY A 303 4.86 3.06 1.03
N HIS A 304 5.88 3.55 1.75
CA HIS A 304 6.98 2.74 2.26
C HIS A 304 7.00 2.61 3.80
N VAL A 305 5.80 2.62 4.41
CA VAL A 305 5.63 2.65 5.88
C VAL A 305 5.20 1.30 6.48
N GLY A 306 4.91 0.29 5.66
CA GLY A 306 4.38 -1.01 6.12
C GLY A 306 5.44 -2.05 6.45
N TRP A 307 6.43 -1.72 7.28
CA TRP A 307 7.54 -2.61 7.66
C TRP A 307 7.73 -2.68 9.18
N GLY A 308 8.59 -3.59 9.66
CA GLY A 308 8.85 -3.78 11.08
C GLY A 308 7.57 -4.05 11.89
N GLU A 309 7.40 -3.33 13.00
CA GLU A 309 6.26 -3.48 13.92
C GLU A 309 5.09 -2.53 13.62
N ALA A 310 5.03 -1.93 12.41
CA ALA A 310 3.88 -1.13 11.96
C ALA A 310 3.39 -1.61 10.59
N THR A 311 3.02 -2.88 10.54
CA THR A 311 2.72 -3.60 9.29
C THR A 311 1.56 -3.03 8.46
N ASN A 312 0.66 -2.27 9.08
CA ASN A 312 -0.51 -1.61 8.47
C ASN A 312 -0.48 -0.08 8.65
N GLN A 313 0.70 0.53 8.86
CA GLN A 313 0.82 1.96 9.16
C GLN A 313 0.11 2.87 8.15
N LEU A 314 0.06 2.48 6.88
CA LEU A 314 -0.61 3.26 5.83
C LEU A 314 -2.12 3.39 6.06
N GLY A 315 -2.77 2.42 6.73
CA GLY A 315 -4.16 2.54 7.14
C GLY A 315 -4.41 3.78 8.01
N GLY A 316 -3.40 4.20 8.79
CA GLY A 316 -3.43 5.45 9.56
C GLY A 316 -3.50 6.74 8.72
N TYR A 317 -3.34 6.65 7.39
CA TYR A 317 -3.49 7.77 6.47
C TYR A 317 -4.84 7.79 5.74
N LEU A 318 -5.70 6.80 5.98
CA LEU A 318 -7.01 6.71 5.33
C LEU A 318 -7.91 7.90 5.74
N VAL A 319 -8.57 8.49 4.74
CA VAL A 319 -9.48 9.64 4.88
C VAL A 319 -10.94 9.20 4.77
N CYS A 320 -11.25 8.49 3.68
CA CYS A 320 -12.56 7.93 3.36
C CYS A 320 -12.39 6.77 2.38
N ALA A 321 -13.48 6.05 2.14
CA ALA A 321 -13.58 5.10 1.05
C ALA A 321 -14.90 5.30 0.29
N PHE A 322 -14.95 4.79 -0.93
CA PHE A 322 -16.13 4.80 -1.79
C PHE A 322 -16.52 3.37 -2.11
N LYS A 323 -17.75 3.01 -1.79
CA LYS A 323 -18.39 1.79 -2.26
C LYS A 323 -19.02 2.07 -3.62
N LEU A 324 -18.58 1.34 -4.64
CA LEU A 324 -19.02 1.55 -6.02
C LEU A 324 -20.34 0.82 -6.27
N THR A 325 -21.33 1.51 -6.82
CA THR A 325 -22.63 0.93 -7.21
C THR A 325 -22.62 0.40 -8.64
N GLU A 326 -23.73 -0.23 -9.06
CA GLU A 326 -23.93 -0.73 -10.44
C GLU A 326 -23.72 0.32 -11.48
N SER A 327 -24.45 1.41 -11.30
CA SER A 327 -24.36 2.55 -12.17
C SER A 327 -22.92 3.06 -12.25
N TYR A 328 -22.11 2.95 -11.19
CA TYR A 328 -20.71 3.36 -11.26
C TYR A 328 -19.91 2.40 -12.14
N LEU A 329 -19.96 1.10 -11.85
CA LEU A 329 -19.17 0.08 -12.52
C LEU A 329 -19.52 -0.06 -14.01
N ASP A 330 -20.80 0.03 -14.36
CA ASP A 330 -21.30 -0.09 -15.74
C ASP A 330 -20.93 1.11 -16.63
N ASN A 331 -20.64 2.27 -16.03
CA ASN A 331 -20.28 3.48 -16.75
C ASN A 331 -18.77 3.77 -16.74
N LEU A 332 -17.93 2.84 -16.25
CA LEU A 332 -16.48 2.97 -16.36
C LEU A 332 -16.03 2.87 -17.82
N PRO A 333 -15.03 3.66 -18.23
CA PRO A 333 -14.53 3.62 -19.60
C PRO A 333 -13.92 2.25 -19.92
N ASP A 334 -14.28 1.71 -21.09
CA ASP A 334 -13.63 0.54 -21.65
C ASP A 334 -12.23 0.90 -22.18
N GLY A 335 -11.38 -0.11 -22.35
CA GLY A 335 -10.07 0.06 -22.95
C GLY A 335 -8.97 0.58 -22.00
N LEU A 336 -9.27 0.72 -20.71
CA LEU A 336 -8.27 1.12 -19.71
C LEU A 336 -7.16 0.08 -19.59
N GLU A 337 -7.46 -1.21 -19.77
CA GLU A 337 -6.49 -2.28 -19.62
C GLU A 337 -5.30 -2.13 -20.58
N GLU A 338 -5.56 -1.89 -21.87
CA GLU A 338 -4.50 -1.76 -22.87
C GLU A 338 -3.59 -0.55 -22.60
N VAL A 339 -4.12 0.49 -21.95
CA VAL A 339 -3.35 1.67 -21.56
C VAL A 339 -2.51 1.39 -20.32
N LEU A 340 -3.10 0.73 -19.31
CA LEU A 340 -2.48 0.50 -18.02
C LEU A 340 -1.48 -0.66 -18.00
N PHE A 341 -1.61 -1.60 -18.94
CA PHE A 341 -0.78 -2.79 -19.03
C PHE A 341 -0.21 -2.92 -20.45
N PRO A 342 0.92 -2.24 -20.73
CA PRO A 342 1.61 -2.37 -22.00
C PRO A 342 1.91 -3.84 -22.32
N LYS A 343 1.77 -4.20 -23.60
CA LYS A 343 2.06 -5.55 -24.09
C LYS A 343 3.54 -5.87 -23.90
N MET A 344 3.84 -7.17 -23.79
CA MET A 344 5.23 -7.64 -23.63
C MET A 344 6.14 -7.17 -24.77
N GLU A 345 5.65 -7.04 -26.00
CA GLU A 345 6.43 -6.55 -27.14
C GLU A 345 6.85 -5.07 -27.01
N ASP A 346 6.04 -4.26 -26.32
CA ASP A 346 6.25 -2.82 -26.14
C ASP A 346 6.87 -2.47 -24.77
N ASP A 347 7.07 -3.46 -23.90
CA ASP A 347 7.60 -3.28 -22.54
C ASP A 347 8.91 -4.08 -22.34
N PRO A 348 10.08 -3.47 -22.61
CA PRO A 348 11.39 -4.11 -22.41
C PRO A 348 11.65 -4.58 -20.98
N ILE A 349 11.00 -3.95 -20.00
CA ILE A 349 11.17 -4.26 -18.58
C ILE A 349 10.37 -5.52 -18.24
N LEU A 350 9.15 -5.64 -18.76
CA LEU A 350 8.38 -6.88 -18.67
C LEU A 350 9.12 -8.05 -19.33
N GLN A 351 9.68 -7.83 -20.53
CA GLN A 351 10.48 -8.87 -21.21
C GLN A 351 11.66 -9.34 -20.34
N PHE A 352 12.37 -8.40 -19.71
CA PHE A 352 13.44 -8.72 -18.77
C PHE A 352 12.93 -9.61 -17.63
N PHE A 353 11.83 -9.22 -16.98
CA PHE A 353 11.28 -9.99 -15.85
C PHE A 353 10.73 -11.35 -16.26
N MET A 354 10.10 -11.47 -17.43
CA MET A 354 9.67 -12.77 -17.97
C MET A 354 10.85 -13.70 -18.24
N ARG A 355 11.99 -13.18 -18.75
CA ARG A 355 13.23 -13.97 -18.87
C ARG A 355 13.74 -14.44 -17.50
N LYS A 356 13.63 -13.62 -16.46
CA LYS A 356 14.03 -14.00 -15.09
C LYS A 356 13.09 -15.05 -14.51
N ARG A 357 11.77 -14.87 -14.63
CA ARG A 357 10.75 -15.83 -14.21
C ARG A 357 11.01 -17.22 -14.77
N ASN A 358 11.33 -17.29 -16.06
CA ASN A 358 11.49 -18.55 -16.79
C ASN A 358 12.91 -19.15 -16.69
N ASN A 359 13.82 -18.52 -15.95
CA ASN A 359 15.18 -19.02 -15.82
C ASN A 359 15.23 -20.22 -14.84
N PRO A 360 15.64 -21.41 -15.29
CA PRO A 360 15.63 -22.62 -14.47
C PRO A 360 16.64 -22.60 -13.32
N HIS A 361 17.62 -21.70 -13.33
CA HIS A 361 18.62 -21.58 -12.27
C HIS A 361 18.11 -20.93 -10.98
N TYR A 362 16.95 -20.25 -11.02
CA TYR A 362 16.36 -19.71 -9.81
C TYR A 362 15.58 -20.79 -9.05
N GLU A 363 15.90 -20.92 -7.76
CA GLU A 363 15.30 -21.88 -6.83
C GLU A 363 14.82 -21.18 -5.55
N GLY A 364 14.12 -21.93 -4.68
CA GLY A 364 13.71 -21.45 -3.35
C GLY A 364 12.92 -20.14 -3.38
N TYR A 365 13.31 -19.19 -2.51
CA TYR A 365 12.65 -17.88 -2.39
C TYR A 365 12.72 -17.05 -3.66
N ALA A 366 13.81 -17.13 -4.43
CA ALA A 366 13.92 -16.38 -5.69
C ALA A 366 12.87 -16.87 -6.71
N LYS A 367 12.75 -18.20 -6.89
CA LYS A 367 11.72 -18.79 -7.75
C LYS A 367 10.32 -18.44 -7.26
N LYS A 368 10.08 -18.51 -5.94
CA LYS A 368 8.79 -18.16 -5.33
C LYS A 368 8.41 -16.71 -5.60
N ALA A 369 9.36 -15.77 -5.50
CA ALA A 369 9.10 -14.35 -5.76
C ALA A 369 8.83 -14.08 -7.24
N LEU A 370 9.68 -14.61 -8.12
CA LEU A 370 9.58 -14.42 -9.58
C LEU A 370 8.32 -15.07 -10.19
N LYS A 371 7.77 -16.11 -9.55
CA LYS A 371 6.47 -16.74 -9.91
C LYS A 371 5.25 -15.82 -9.82
N ASN A 372 5.38 -14.61 -9.28
CA ASN A 372 4.30 -13.63 -9.29
C ASN A 372 4.40 -12.66 -10.49
N ILE A 373 5.46 -12.75 -11.31
CA ILE A 373 5.63 -11.88 -12.48
C ILE A 373 4.60 -12.20 -13.55
N TYR A 374 3.87 -11.19 -14.03
CA TYR A 374 2.75 -11.44 -14.91
C TYR A 374 2.68 -10.53 -16.14
N HIS A 375 2.03 -11.04 -17.18
CA HIS A 375 1.65 -10.31 -18.38
C HIS A 375 0.19 -10.60 -18.75
N LEU A 376 -0.46 -9.62 -19.37
CA LEU A 376 -1.77 -9.77 -19.99
C LEU A 376 -1.61 -10.20 -21.46
#